data_AF-A0A7S2AJM0-F1
#
_entry.id   AF-A0A7S2AJM0-F1
#
_cell.length_a   1.000
_cell.length_b   1.000
_cell.length_c   1.000
_cell.angle_alpha   90.00
_cell.angle_beta   90.00
_cell.angle_gamma   90.00
#
_symmetry.space_group_name_H-M   'P 1'
#
loop_
_entity.id
_entity.type
_entity.pdbx_description
1 polymer ?
#
loop_
_entity_poly.entity_id
_entity_poly.type
_entity_poly.pdbx_seq_one_letter_code
_entity_poly.pdbx_strand_id
1 'polypeptide(L)'
;GGRLPSEAEWEFAARGGRRQRRFPWGNNILTGKSRARHRMNVWQSELDERLLQDGQVTNLYAFGDRSTTLVKEYYGSKNTAADGYRGTAPVDAFGPQNALGFHNMVGNVWEWTSTRWKRHPRGPPVEENSMVK
;
A
#
# COMPACT_ATOMS: atom_id res chain seq x y z
N GLY A 1 -8.51 9.12 -28.11
CA GLY A 1 -7.45 9.76 -27.30
C GLY A 1 -8.00 9.99 -25.90
N GLY A 2 -7.33 9.50 -24.86
CA GLY A 2 -7.72 9.71 -23.46
C GLY A 2 -7.06 10.94 -22.83
N ARG A 3 -7.28 11.14 -21.53
CA ARG A 3 -6.57 12.12 -20.69
C ARG A 3 -6.12 11.45 -19.39
N LEU A 4 -5.17 12.07 -18.69
CA LEU A 4 -4.87 11.69 -17.31
C LEU A 4 -6.11 11.89 -16.41
N PRO A 5 -6.33 11.02 -15.42
CA PRO A 5 -7.33 11.26 -14.40
C PRO A 5 -6.89 12.41 -13.50
N SER A 6 -7.85 13.16 -12.97
CA SER A 6 -7.59 13.98 -11.78
C SER A 6 -7.32 13.08 -10.58
N GLU A 7 -6.63 13.60 -9.56
CA GLU A 7 -6.41 12.89 -8.29
C GLU A 7 -7.72 12.37 -7.67
N ALA A 8 -8.80 13.15 -7.72
CA ALA A 8 -10.10 12.76 -7.20
C ALA A 8 -10.73 11.59 -8.00
N GLU A 9 -10.61 11.61 -9.34
CA GLU A 9 -11.08 10.50 -10.18
C GLU A 9 -10.26 9.23 -9.94
N TRP A 10 -8.93 9.38 -9.81
CA TRP A 10 -8.03 8.28 -9.52
C TRP A 10 -8.35 7.64 -8.16
N GLU A 11 -8.54 8.44 -7.11
CA GLU A 11 -8.90 7.93 -5.78
C GLU A 11 -10.28 7.25 -5.79
N PHE A 12 -11.27 7.83 -6.48
CA PHE A 12 -12.59 7.23 -6.61
C PHE A 12 -12.51 5.85 -7.28
N ALA A 13 -11.75 5.75 -8.38
CA ALA A 13 -11.51 4.50 -9.09
C ALA A 13 -10.77 3.49 -8.20
N ALA A 14 -9.71 3.91 -7.49
CA ALA A 14 -8.93 3.08 -6.59
C ALA A 14 -9.79 2.50 -5.45
N ARG A 15 -10.66 3.32 -4.86
CA ARG A 15 -11.59 2.91 -3.80
C ARG A 15 -12.65 1.91 -4.25
N GLY A 16 -12.97 1.87 -5.54
CA GLY A 16 -13.94 0.95 -6.14
C GLY A 16 -15.28 0.88 -5.40
N GLY A 17 -15.85 2.04 -5.09
CA GLY A 17 -17.15 2.16 -4.40
C GLY A 17 -17.11 2.05 -2.87
N ARG A 18 -15.94 1.85 -2.25
CA ARG A 18 -15.81 1.74 -0.79
C ARG A 18 -15.48 3.08 -0.13
N ARG A 19 -16.29 3.49 0.86
CA ARG A 19 -16.02 4.67 1.69
C ARG A 19 -15.06 4.34 2.83
N GLN A 20 -14.06 5.20 3.03
CA GLN A 20 -13.12 5.18 4.18
C GLN A 20 -12.47 3.83 4.47
N ARG A 21 -12.07 3.09 3.42
CA ARG A 21 -11.24 1.89 3.56
C ARG A 21 -9.78 2.22 3.32
N ARG A 22 -8.90 1.47 3.99
CA ARG A 22 -7.44 1.64 3.90
C ARG A 22 -6.90 1.21 2.53
N PHE A 23 -7.43 0.12 1.98
CA PHE A 23 -7.07 -0.45 0.69
C PHE A 23 -8.31 -0.62 -0.21
N PRO A 24 -8.14 -0.76 -1.53
CA PRO A 24 -9.22 -1.03 -2.47
C PRO A 24 -10.11 -2.22 -2.09
N TRP A 25 -9.53 -3.21 -1.40
CA TRP A 25 -10.22 -4.43 -0.98
C TRP A 25 -10.69 -4.44 0.49
N GLY A 26 -10.31 -3.47 1.32
CA GLY A 26 -10.67 -3.47 2.74
C GLY A 26 -9.64 -2.81 3.65
N ASN A 27 -9.65 -3.16 4.94
CA ASN A 27 -8.77 -2.56 5.94
C ASN A 27 -7.50 -3.38 6.23
N ASN A 28 -7.49 -4.66 5.86
CA ASN A 28 -6.39 -5.57 6.12
C ASN A 28 -5.49 -5.68 4.89
N ILE A 29 -4.18 -5.54 5.10
CA ILE A 29 -3.17 -5.55 4.04
C ILE A 29 -2.90 -6.95 3.47
N LEU A 30 -2.91 -7.96 4.34
CA LEU A 30 -2.80 -9.37 3.95
C LEU A 30 -4.16 -10.03 4.05
N THR A 31 -4.47 -10.89 3.08
CA THR A 31 -5.50 -11.92 3.31
C THR A 31 -4.91 -13.16 4.01
N GLY A 32 -3.59 -13.14 4.30
CA GLY A 32 -2.84 -13.96 5.26
C GLY A 32 -1.44 -14.37 4.78
N LYS A 33 -0.78 -15.33 5.44
CA LYS A 33 0.64 -15.76 5.30
C LYS A 33 1.11 -16.45 3.98
N SER A 34 0.40 -16.38 2.85
CA SER A 34 0.85 -17.08 1.63
C SER A 34 0.94 -16.14 0.42
N ARG A 35 1.86 -16.43 -0.52
CA ARG A 35 2.02 -15.71 -1.80
C ARG A 35 0.69 -15.48 -2.53
N ALA A 36 -0.23 -16.45 -2.44
CA ALA A 36 -1.58 -16.39 -2.99
C ALA A 36 -2.52 -15.35 -2.33
N ARG A 37 -2.06 -14.62 -1.31
CA ARG A 37 -2.86 -13.71 -0.48
C ARG A 37 -2.40 -12.26 -0.53
N HIS A 38 -1.28 -11.99 -1.20
CA HIS A 38 -0.89 -10.62 -1.56
C HIS A 38 -1.85 -10.07 -2.63
N ARG A 39 -2.18 -8.79 -2.51
CA ARG A 39 -3.08 -8.10 -3.45
C ARG A 39 -2.41 -6.93 -4.18
N MET A 40 -1.13 -6.70 -3.93
CA MET A 40 -0.31 -5.67 -4.55
C MET A 40 1.16 -6.05 -4.52
N ASN A 41 1.91 -5.47 -5.45
CA ASN A 41 3.37 -5.53 -5.51
C ASN A 41 3.98 -4.37 -4.71
N VAL A 42 4.67 -4.66 -3.62
CA VAL A 42 5.33 -3.68 -2.73
C VAL A 42 6.59 -4.29 -2.12
N TRP A 43 7.37 -3.52 -1.35
CA TRP A 43 8.53 -4.09 -0.67
C TRP A 43 8.10 -5.01 0.48
N GLN A 44 8.71 -6.19 0.60
CA GLN A 44 8.71 -7.00 1.82
C GLN A 44 10.13 -7.33 2.23
N SER A 45 10.40 -7.26 3.52
CA SER A 45 11.73 -7.49 4.09
C SER A 45 11.78 -8.69 5.05
N GLU A 46 12.97 -9.19 5.34
CA GLU A 46 13.17 -10.20 6.40
C GLU A 46 12.78 -9.67 7.80
N LEU A 47 12.89 -8.35 8.01
CA LEU A 47 12.42 -7.68 9.23
C LEU A 47 10.90 -7.87 9.39
N ASP A 48 10.17 -8.00 8.29
CA ASP A 48 8.73 -8.16 8.32
C ASP A 48 8.32 -9.47 8.96
N GLU A 49 9.02 -10.54 8.59
CA GLU A 49 8.81 -11.87 9.13
C GLU A 49 9.17 -11.92 10.61
N ARG A 50 10.23 -11.22 11.02
CA ARG A 50 10.66 -11.11 12.43
C ARG A 50 9.62 -10.39 13.28
N LEU A 51 9.15 -9.22 12.83
CA LEU A 51 8.17 -8.43 13.58
C LEU A 51 6.83 -9.14 13.71
N LEU A 52 6.42 -9.89 12.69
CA LEU A 52 5.23 -10.75 12.75
C LEU A 52 5.39 -11.92 13.73
N GLN A 53 6.59 -12.49 13.88
CA GLN A 53 6.87 -13.55 14.86
C GLN A 53 6.78 -13.01 16.29
N ASP A 54 7.21 -11.78 16.52
CA ASP A 54 7.20 -11.10 17.83
C ASP A 54 5.81 -10.56 18.23
N GLY A 55 4.77 -10.86 17.44
CA GLY A 55 3.40 -10.38 17.70
C GLY A 55 3.19 -8.89 17.46
N GLN A 56 4.16 -8.21 16.84
CA GLN A 56 4.02 -6.81 16.47
C GLN A 56 3.25 -6.69 15.16
N VAL A 57 2.07 -6.07 15.20
CA VAL A 57 1.33 -5.68 13.99
C VAL A 57 1.90 -4.35 13.51
N THR A 58 2.96 -4.40 12.73
CA THR A 58 3.52 -3.19 12.14
C THR A 58 2.72 -2.80 10.89
N ASN A 59 2.41 -1.50 10.75
CA ASN A 59 2.12 -0.90 9.45
C ASN A 59 3.42 -0.80 8.68
N LEU A 60 3.93 -1.96 8.32
CA LEU A 60 5.30 -2.22 7.92
C LEU A 60 5.67 -1.63 6.55
N TYR A 61 4.65 -1.21 5.82
CA TYR A 61 4.75 -0.45 4.58
C TYR A 61 4.82 1.04 4.92
N ALA A 62 5.66 1.38 5.91
CA ALA A 62 5.75 2.70 6.51
C ALA A 62 6.25 3.73 5.50
N PHE A 63 5.33 4.23 4.69
CA PHE A 63 5.42 5.60 4.19
C PHE A 63 5.16 6.52 5.38
N GLY A 64 6.22 6.86 6.12
CA GLY A 64 6.20 7.99 7.07
C GLY A 64 6.27 7.67 8.57
N ASP A 65 6.38 6.41 9.01
CA ASP A 65 6.86 6.15 10.38
C ASP A 65 8.36 6.49 10.42
N ARG A 66 8.77 7.35 11.35
CA ARG A 66 10.13 7.89 11.48
C ARG A 66 10.89 7.30 12.67
N SER A 67 10.51 6.13 13.17
CA SER A 67 11.36 5.38 14.11
C SER A 67 12.75 5.15 13.51
N THR A 68 13.74 5.94 13.93
CA THR A 68 15.00 6.12 13.21
C THR A 68 15.87 4.87 13.12
N THR A 69 15.69 3.90 14.02
CA THR A 69 16.40 2.61 13.99
C THR A 69 15.69 1.58 13.10
N LEU A 70 14.37 1.41 13.27
CA LEU A 70 13.58 0.48 12.45
C LEU A 70 13.57 0.89 10.98
N VAL A 71 13.48 2.19 10.70
CA VAL A 71 13.54 2.74 9.35
C VAL A 71 14.88 2.43 8.67
N LYS A 72 16.00 2.58 9.39
CA LYS A 72 17.33 2.25 8.86
C LYS A 72 17.48 0.76 8.59
N GLU A 73 17.01 -0.09 9.49
CA GLU A 73 17.05 -1.55 9.30
C GLU A 73 16.16 -1.97 8.13
N TYR A 74 14.96 -1.39 8.01
CA TYR A 74 14.04 -1.67 6.92
C TYR A 74 14.63 -1.29 5.56
N TYR A 75 15.20 -0.10 5.40
CA TYR A 75 15.84 0.30 4.13
C TYR A 75 17.18 -0.39 3.86
N GLY A 76 17.83 -0.95 4.88
CA GLY A 76 19.03 -1.78 4.73
C GLY A 76 18.75 -3.27 4.46
N SER A 77 17.49 -3.68 4.59
CA SER A 77 17.07 -5.07 4.43
C SER A 77 17.08 -5.54 2.97
N LYS A 78 17.01 -6.86 2.75
CA LYS A 78 16.81 -7.43 1.42
C LYS A 78 15.32 -7.59 1.13
N ASN A 79 14.93 -7.28 -0.11
CA ASN A 79 13.60 -7.62 -0.59
C ASN A 79 13.45 -9.14 -0.64
N THR A 80 12.46 -9.70 0.03
CA THR A 80 12.18 -11.15 0.02
C THR A 80 11.36 -11.57 -1.21
N ALA A 81 10.69 -10.62 -1.87
CA ALA A 81 9.72 -10.84 -2.94
C ALA A 81 8.61 -11.83 -2.52
N ALA A 82 8.09 -11.66 -1.32
CA ALA A 82 7.02 -12.49 -0.77
C ALA A 82 5.72 -12.40 -1.61
N ASP A 83 5.45 -11.23 -2.19
CA ASP A 83 4.38 -11.02 -3.18
C ASP A 83 4.67 -11.63 -4.56
N GLY A 84 5.93 -11.99 -4.80
CA GLY A 84 6.41 -12.63 -6.00
C GLY A 84 7.21 -11.79 -6.98
N TYR A 85 7.40 -10.49 -6.72
CA TYR A 85 8.07 -9.57 -7.61
C TYR A 85 9.12 -8.72 -6.86
N ARG A 86 10.35 -8.68 -7.38
CA ARG A 86 11.42 -7.79 -6.85
C ARG A 86 11.37 -6.38 -7.44
N GLY A 87 10.78 -6.26 -8.62
CA GLY A 87 10.61 -5.03 -9.38
C GLY A 87 9.16 -4.92 -9.83
N THR A 88 8.91 -4.46 -11.05
CA THR A 88 7.55 -4.38 -11.58
C THR A 88 6.91 -5.76 -11.78
N ALA A 89 5.58 -5.80 -11.72
CA ALA A 89 4.73 -6.95 -12.00
C ALA A 89 3.89 -6.68 -13.27
N PRO A 90 3.38 -7.73 -13.96
CA PRO A 90 2.38 -7.60 -15.00
C PRO A 90 1.19 -6.74 -14.54
N VAL A 91 0.61 -5.97 -15.46
CA VAL A 91 -0.45 -5.00 -15.15
C VAL A 91 -1.74 -5.64 -14.61
N ASP A 92 -1.94 -6.92 -14.87
CA ASP A 92 -3.09 -7.73 -14.44
C ASP A 92 -2.78 -8.68 -13.26
N ALA A 93 -1.56 -8.63 -12.72
CA ALA A 93 -1.16 -9.40 -11.55
C ALA A 93 -2.11 -9.18 -10.35
N PHE A 94 -2.20 -10.17 -9.47
CA PHE A 94 -3.05 -10.20 -8.26
C PHE A 94 -4.57 -10.17 -8.48
N GLY A 95 -5.03 -10.16 -9.73
CA GLY A 95 -6.45 -10.04 -10.08
C GLY A 95 -7.02 -8.66 -9.73
N PRO A 96 -8.33 -8.45 -9.94
CA PRO A 96 -8.97 -7.17 -9.64
C PRO A 96 -8.79 -6.76 -8.18
N GLN A 97 -8.29 -5.55 -7.95
CA GLN A 97 -8.11 -5.01 -6.60
C GLN A 97 -9.40 -4.47 -6.00
N ASN A 98 -10.39 -4.13 -6.84
CA ASN A 98 -11.68 -3.62 -6.40
C ASN A 98 -12.85 -4.08 -7.27
N ALA A 99 -14.06 -3.71 -6.86
CA ALA A 99 -15.31 -4.11 -7.51
C ALA A 99 -15.51 -3.51 -8.91
N LEU A 100 -14.74 -2.48 -9.28
CA LEU A 100 -14.78 -1.87 -10.61
C LEU A 100 -13.85 -2.57 -11.61
N GLY A 101 -13.12 -3.60 -11.20
CA GLY A 101 -12.24 -4.36 -12.09
C GLY A 101 -10.85 -3.76 -12.26
N PHE A 102 -10.49 -2.70 -11.54
CA PHE A 102 -9.15 -2.11 -11.66
C PHE A 102 -8.09 -2.99 -10.99
N HIS A 103 -6.91 -3.02 -11.61
CA HIS A 103 -5.73 -3.76 -11.14
C HIS A 103 -4.63 -2.79 -10.75
N ASN A 104 -3.80 -3.17 -9.78
CA ASN A 104 -2.58 -2.44 -9.38
C ASN A 104 -2.76 -0.93 -9.09
N MET A 105 -3.97 -0.49 -8.71
CA MET A 105 -4.25 0.87 -8.23
C MET A 105 -3.45 1.23 -6.96
N VAL A 106 -2.92 0.24 -6.25
CA VAL A 106 -1.92 0.42 -5.20
C VAL A 106 -0.79 -0.58 -5.41
N GLY A 107 0.45 -0.12 -5.24
CA GLY A 107 1.68 -0.88 -5.48
C GLY A 107 2.14 -0.80 -6.93
N ASN A 108 3.09 -1.67 -7.28
CA ASN A 108 3.72 -1.78 -8.60
C ASN A 108 4.49 -0.53 -9.05
N VAL A 109 3.80 0.48 -9.57
CA VAL A 109 4.37 1.75 -10.04
C VAL A 109 3.51 2.91 -9.59
N TRP A 110 4.12 4.09 -9.42
CA TRP A 110 3.36 5.32 -9.22
C TRP A 110 2.61 5.72 -10.50
N GLU A 111 1.39 6.23 -10.32
CA GLU A 111 0.53 6.64 -11.42
C GLU A 111 0.34 8.17 -11.41
N TRP A 112 0.71 8.83 -12.51
CA TRP A 112 0.56 10.27 -12.66
C TRP A 112 -0.91 10.70 -12.75
N THR A 113 -1.23 11.83 -12.14
CA THR A 113 -2.55 12.47 -12.26
C THR A 113 -2.42 13.84 -12.93
N SER A 114 -3.52 14.36 -13.49
CA SER A 114 -3.56 15.71 -14.06
C SER A 114 -3.60 16.81 -13.00
N THR A 115 -3.80 16.46 -11.72
CA THR A 115 -3.91 17.42 -10.63
C THR A 115 -2.51 17.91 -10.24
N ARG A 116 -2.34 19.24 -10.19
CA ARG A 116 -1.11 19.83 -9.68
C ARG A 116 -1.01 19.59 -8.17
N TRP A 117 0.12 19.05 -7.72
CA TRP A 117 0.44 18.90 -6.31
C TRP A 117 0.28 20.21 -5.54
N LYS A 118 -0.44 20.15 -4.42
CA LYS A 118 -0.52 21.21 -3.41
C LYS A 118 -0.36 20.58 -2.04
N ARG A 119 0.44 21.20 -1.17
CA ARG A 119 0.54 20.76 0.22
C ARG A 119 -0.80 21.01 0.90
N HIS A 120 -1.48 19.95 1.34
CA HIS A 120 -2.63 20.10 2.22
C HIS A 120 -2.17 20.73 3.53
N PRO A 121 -2.93 21.67 4.12
CA PRO A 121 -2.72 22.07 5.50
C PRO A 121 -2.62 20.80 6.33
N ARG A 122 -1.61 20.69 7.19
CA ARG A 122 -1.60 19.59 8.18
C ARG A 122 -2.91 19.75 8.95
N GLY A 123 -3.83 18.79 8.79
CA GLY A 123 -4.91 18.63 9.73
C GLY A 123 -4.32 18.45 11.14
N PRO A 124 -5.15 18.50 12.19
CA PRO A 124 -4.70 18.04 13.50
C PRO A 124 -3.99 16.69 13.31
N PRO A 125 -2.88 16.41 14.03
CA PRO A 125 -2.23 15.12 13.95
C PRO A 125 -3.31 14.05 13.99
N VAL A 126 -3.41 13.26 12.91
CA VAL A 126 -4.20 12.04 12.97
C VAL A 126 -3.56 11.30 14.13
N GLU A 127 -4.29 11.08 15.23
CA GLU A 127 -3.73 10.45 16.43
C GLU A 127 -2.92 9.25 15.96
N GLU A 128 -1.63 9.31 16.25
CA GLU A 128 -0.67 8.25 15.99
C GLU A 128 -1.25 7.01 16.68
N ASN A 129 -1.87 6.12 15.89
CA ASN A 129 -2.66 4.96 16.32
C ASN A 129 -4.18 5.10 16.59
N SER A 130 -4.95 5.86 15.80
CA SER A 130 -6.41 5.62 15.72
C SER A 130 -6.80 4.29 15.04
N MET A 131 -5.86 3.35 14.88
CA MET A 131 -6.02 2.08 14.18
C MET A 131 -6.15 0.85 15.10
N VAL A 132 -6.52 1.07 16.37
CA VAL A 132 -7.08 0.05 17.26
C VAL A 132 -8.27 0.63 18.02
N LYS A 133 -9.48 0.31 17.57
CA LYS A 133 -10.64 0.08 18.43
C LYS A 133 -11.30 -1.20 17.98
#